data_AF-A0A0N9W371-F1
#
_entry.id   AF-A0A0N9W371-F1
#
_cell.length_a   1.000
_cell.length_b   1.000
_cell.length_c   1.000
_cell.angle_alpha   90.00
_cell.angle_beta   90.00
_cell.angle_gamma   90.00
#
_symmetry.space_group_name_H-M   'P 1'
#
loop_
_entity.id
_entity.type
_entity.pdbx_description
1 polymer ?
#
loop_
_entity_poly.entity_id
_entity_poly.type
_entity_poly.pdbx_seq_one_letter_code
_entity_poly.pdbx_strand_id
1 'polypeptide(L)'
;MLKKFSFILFIATFLVACSKPIPQDKLNFIGTWQSEDFNTTLIISQDGRLDYKNKEPNRSTSLDAPISEFSGANFSAGIGPFTTEFVVSQAPTQNSDGTWSMIVDNKVLHRQ
;
A
#
# COMPACT_ATOMS: atom_id res chain seq x y z
N MET A 1 40.36 -5.91 -36.79
CA MET A 1 39.13 -6.65 -37.18
C MET A 1 38.19 -6.66 -36.00
N LEU A 2 37.02 -6.07 -36.18
CA LEU A 2 35.98 -5.86 -35.17
C LEU A 2 35.24 -7.18 -34.91
N LYS A 3 35.12 -7.66 -33.65
CA LYS A 3 33.99 -8.54 -33.31
C LYS A 3 33.65 -8.58 -31.82
N LYS A 4 32.57 -7.83 -31.52
CA LYS A 4 31.51 -8.12 -30.54
C LYS A 4 31.89 -7.94 -29.07
N PHE A 5 31.97 -6.67 -28.66
CA PHE A 5 31.52 -6.28 -27.31
C PHE A 5 30.07 -6.73 -27.18
N SER A 6 29.86 -7.82 -26.43
CA SER A 6 28.52 -8.31 -26.08
C SER A 6 27.92 -7.31 -25.11
N PHE A 7 27.24 -6.32 -25.69
CA PHE A 7 26.51 -5.28 -24.99
C PHE A 7 25.28 -5.92 -24.35
N ILE A 8 25.44 -6.50 -23.15
CA ILE A 8 24.31 -6.90 -22.31
C ILE A 8 23.75 -5.61 -21.72
N LEU A 9 22.98 -4.91 -22.53
CA LEU A 9 22.08 -3.85 -22.09
C LEU A 9 20.95 -4.54 -21.33
N PHE A 10 21.17 -4.76 -20.03
CA PHE A 10 20.12 -5.17 -19.11
C PHE A 10 19.16 -3.99 -18.98
N ILE A 11 18.20 -3.91 -19.89
CA ILE A 11 17.04 -3.03 -19.78
C ILE A 11 16.32 -3.46 -18.50
N ALA A 12 16.63 -2.77 -17.41
CA ALA A 12 15.76 -2.68 -16.25
C ALA A 12 14.54 -1.86 -16.70
N THR A 13 13.59 -2.52 -17.37
CA THR A 13 12.26 -1.98 -17.56
C THR A 13 11.68 -1.71 -16.19
N PHE A 14 11.76 -0.45 -15.76
CA PHE A 14 10.87 0.10 -14.77
C PHE A 14 9.45 -0.02 -15.34
N LEU A 15 8.73 -1.08 -14.98
CA LEU A 15 7.28 -1.08 -15.09
C LEU A 15 6.77 -0.08 -14.05
N VAL A 16 6.78 1.20 -14.39
CA VAL A 16 5.99 2.22 -13.70
C VAL A 16 4.54 1.91 -14.04
N ALA A 17 3.93 1.01 -13.28
CA ALA A 17 2.50 1.04 -13.09
C ALA A 17 2.20 2.41 -12.51
N CYS A 18 1.75 3.33 -13.36
CA CYS A 18 1.51 4.72 -13.00
C CYS A 18 0.33 4.73 -12.02
N SER A 19 0.64 4.82 -10.73
CA SER A 19 -0.36 4.98 -9.68
C SER A 19 -1.01 6.35 -9.83
N LYS A 20 -2.32 6.42 -9.56
CA LYS A 20 -3.04 7.70 -9.51
C LYS A 20 -2.82 8.29 -8.13
N PRO A 21 -2.55 9.60 -8.00
CA PRO A 21 -2.38 10.23 -6.70
C PRO A 21 -3.62 10.04 -5.82
N ILE A 22 -3.40 10.03 -4.50
CA ILE A 22 -4.48 9.91 -3.52
C ILE A 22 -5.48 11.07 -3.68
N PRO A 23 -6.80 10.82 -3.75
CA PRO A 23 -7.81 11.86 -3.80
C PRO A 23 -7.73 12.82 -2.61
N GLN A 24 -8.11 14.08 -2.81
CA GLN A 24 -7.98 15.14 -1.80
C GLN A 24 -8.74 14.82 -0.49
N ASP A 25 -9.88 14.15 -0.58
CA ASP A 25 -10.68 13.73 0.58
C ASP A 25 -10.14 12.47 1.29
N LYS A 26 -9.07 11.87 0.76
CA LYS A 26 -8.43 10.65 1.27
C LYS A 26 -6.99 10.87 1.75
N LEU A 27 -6.52 12.12 1.78
CA LEU A 27 -5.13 12.43 2.17
C LEU A 27 -4.75 11.91 3.56
N ASN A 28 -5.71 11.76 4.48
CA ASN A 28 -5.45 11.23 5.82
C ASN A 28 -5.03 9.75 5.82
N PHE A 29 -5.25 9.01 4.73
CA PHE A 29 -4.77 7.64 4.56
C PHE A 29 -3.25 7.58 4.33
N ILE A 30 -2.64 8.65 3.82
CA ILE A 30 -1.20 8.70 3.55
C ILE A 30 -0.43 8.54 4.86
N GLY A 31 0.58 7.67 4.83
CA GLY A 31 1.48 7.43 5.95
C GLY A 31 1.81 5.95 6.14
N THR A 32 2.55 5.69 7.21
CA THR A 32 2.89 4.34 7.66
C THR A 32 1.96 3.96 8.80
N TRP A 33 1.23 2.88 8.62
CA TRP A 33 0.29 2.33 9.59
C TRP A 33 0.77 0.97 10.06
N GLN A 34 0.65 0.72 11.36
CA GLN A 34 1.18 -0.50 11.96
C GLN A 34 0.27 -1.02 13.07
N SER A 35 0.10 -2.34 13.16
CA SER A 35 -0.59 -2.97 14.28
C SER A 35 0.26 -2.90 15.55
N GLU A 36 -0.38 -2.96 16.71
CA GLU A 36 0.30 -2.91 18.02
C GLU A 36 1.33 -4.05 18.21
N ASP A 37 1.07 -5.21 17.59
CA ASP A 37 1.96 -6.37 17.61
C ASP A 37 3.04 -6.36 16.52
N PHE A 38 3.12 -5.29 15.72
CA PHE A 38 4.07 -5.10 14.61
C PHE A 38 4.00 -6.14 13.48
N ASN A 39 2.99 -7.01 13.48
CA ASN A 39 2.84 -8.07 12.48
C ASN A 39 2.23 -7.55 11.17
N THR A 40 1.39 -6.52 11.24
CA THR A 40 0.80 -5.87 10.07
C THR A 40 1.38 -4.47 9.87
N THR A 41 1.85 -4.19 8.67
CA THR A 41 2.29 -2.86 8.22
C THR A 41 1.59 -2.53 6.91
N LEU A 42 1.12 -1.29 6.81
CA LEU A 42 0.40 -0.77 5.65
C LEU A 42 0.93 0.64 5.39
N ILE A 43 1.61 0.84 4.26
CA ILE A 43 2.17 2.12 3.85
C ILE A 43 1.40 2.61 2.64
N ILE A 44 0.79 3.79 2.74
CA ILE A 44 0.13 4.48 1.62
C ILE A 44 0.94 5.72 1.30
N SER A 45 1.46 5.80 0.07
CA SER A 45 2.19 6.96 -0.42
C SER A 45 1.25 7.96 -1.10
N GLN A 46 1.71 9.20 -1.18
CA GLN A 46 0.95 10.30 -1.79
C GLN A 46 0.62 10.08 -3.27
N ASP A 47 1.48 9.37 -4.00
CA ASP A 47 1.28 9.00 -5.40
C ASP A 47 0.32 7.80 -5.58
N GLY A 48 -0.27 7.29 -4.49
CA GLY A 48 -1.30 6.25 -4.52
C GLY A 48 -0.74 4.83 -4.65
N ARG A 49 0.46 4.56 -4.13
CA ARG A 49 1.00 3.21 -3.99
C ARG A 49 0.71 2.66 -2.60
N LEU A 50 0.51 1.34 -2.52
CA LEU A 50 0.33 0.58 -1.29
C LEU A 50 1.47 -0.44 -1.15
N ASP A 51 2.20 -0.38 -0.03
CA ASP A 51 3.06 -1.48 0.46
C ASP A 51 2.41 -2.07 1.73
N TYR A 52 1.88 -3.28 1.60
CA TYR A 52 1.24 -4.03 2.67
C TYR A 52 2.05 -5.28 3.02
N LYS A 53 2.20 -5.53 4.33
CA LYS A 53 2.83 -6.73 4.88
C LYS A 53 2.01 -7.19 6.08
N ASN A 54 1.67 -8.48 6.13
CA ASN A 54 1.08 -9.12 7.30
C ASN A 54 1.82 -10.44 7.56
N LYS A 55 2.44 -10.55 8.73
CA LYS A 55 3.24 -11.70 9.17
C LYS A 55 2.52 -12.41 10.30
N GLU A 56 1.92 -13.55 10.00
CA GLU A 56 1.37 -14.47 10.99
C GLU A 56 2.33 -15.66 11.16
N PRO A 57 2.29 -16.39 12.29
CA PRO A 57 3.24 -17.46 12.59
C PRO A 57 3.41 -18.52 11.48
N ASN A 58 2.35 -18.81 10.73
CA ASN A 58 2.34 -19.82 9.67
C ASN A 58 2.03 -19.25 8.28
N ARG A 59 1.84 -17.93 8.15
CA ARG A 59 1.42 -17.29 6.90
C ARG A 59 1.97 -15.88 6.82
N SER A 60 2.66 -15.57 5.74
CA SER A 60 3.05 -14.20 5.43
C SER A 60 2.34 -13.77 4.15
N THR A 61 1.72 -12.60 4.18
CA THR A 61 1.09 -11.97 3.00
C THR A 61 1.77 -10.63 2.77
N SER A 62 2.10 -10.32 1.52
CA SER A 62 2.64 -9.03 1.13
C SER A 62 2.05 -8.60 -0.21
N LEU A 63 1.78 -7.30 -0.35
CA LEU A 63 1.30 -6.69 -1.57
C LEU A 63 2.02 -5.36 -1.78
N ASP A 64 2.58 -5.17 -2.97
CA ASP A 64 3.15 -3.90 -3.41
C ASP A 64 2.52 -3.54 -4.76
N ALA A 65 1.56 -2.62 -4.73
CA ALA A 65 0.68 -2.35 -5.87
C ALA A 65 0.11 -0.91 -5.85
N PRO A 66 -0.30 -0.36 -7.01
CA PRO A 66 -1.07 0.88 -7.04
C PRO A 66 -2.45 0.67 -6.41
N ILE A 67 -2.94 1.66 -5.68
CA ILE A 67 -4.36 1.75 -5.30
C ILE A 67 -5.15 2.03 -6.58
N SER A 68 -6.03 1.11 -6.94
CA SER A 68 -6.81 1.18 -8.17
C SER A 68 -8.04 2.07 -8.01
N GLU A 69 -8.69 2.02 -6.85
CA GLU A 69 -9.90 2.77 -6.53
C GLU A 69 -10.17 2.87 -5.03
N PHE A 70 -10.97 3.87 -4.66
CA PHE A 70 -11.60 4.00 -3.34
C PHE A 70 -13.11 3.83 -3.49
N SER A 71 -13.73 3.08 -2.58
CA SER A 71 -15.18 2.93 -2.44
C SER A 71 -15.60 3.33 -1.04
N GLY A 72 -16.05 4.58 -0.87
CA GLY A 72 -16.25 5.16 0.46
C GLY A 72 -14.90 5.29 1.20
N ALA A 73 -14.71 4.53 2.28
CA ALA A 73 -13.44 4.42 2.99
C ALA A 73 -12.62 3.18 2.57
N ASN A 74 -13.25 2.16 1.98
CA ASN A 74 -12.58 0.98 1.45
C ASN A 74 -11.73 1.36 0.25
N PHE A 75 -10.73 0.54 -0.05
CA PHE A 75 -9.93 0.71 -1.26
C PHE A 75 -9.46 -0.63 -1.81
N SER A 76 -9.21 -0.65 -3.10
CA SER A 76 -8.63 -1.82 -3.79
C SER A 76 -7.24 -1.46 -4.28
N ALA A 77 -6.31 -2.41 -4.21
CA ALA A 77 -4.96 -2.26 -4.76
C ALA A 77 -4.63 -3.42 -5.70
N GLY A 78 -4.06 -3.10 -6.87
CA GLY A 78 -3.76 -4.06 -7.92
C GLY A 78 -3.99 -3.50 -9.33
N ILE A 79 -3.93 -4.37 -10.33
CA ILE A 79 -4.05 -4.00 -11.74
C ILE A 79 -5.02 -4.94 -12.45
N GLY A 80 -6.05 -4.36 -13.09
CA GLY A 80 -7.05 -5.11 -13.84
C GLY A 80 -7.81 -6.09 -12.95
N PRO A 81 -7.97 -7.37 -13.34
CA PRO A 81 -8.70 -8.36 -12.55
C PRO A 81 -7.91 -8.87 -11.32
N PHE A 82 -6.64 -8.47 -11.15
CA PHE A 82 -5.79 -8.87 -10.03
C PHE A 82 -5.74 -7.75 -9.00
N THR A 83 -6.81 -7.62 -8.22
CA THR A 83 -6.94 -6.61 -7.16
C THR A 83 -7.27 -7.28 -5.83
N THR A 84 -6.75 -6.70 -4.75
CA THR A 84 -7.11 -7.03 -3.38
C THR A 84 -7.90 -5.88 -2.79
N GLU A 85 -9.08 -6.17 -2.24
CA GLU A 85 -9.88 -5.19 -1.49
C GLU A 85 -9.41 -5.13 -0.03
N PHE A 86 -9.33 -3.91 0.51
CA PHE A 86 -9.07 -3.61 1.91
C PHE A 86 -10.32 -2.97 2.50
N VAL A 87 -10.94 -3.64 3.48
CA VAL A 87 -12.18 -3.19 4.10
C VAL A 87 -11.85 -2.27 5.27
N VAL A 88 -12.32 -1.03 5.21
CA VAL A 88 -12.02 -0.01 6.21
C VAL A 88 -13.27 0.26 7.04
N SER A 89 -13.34 -0.35 8.22
CA SER A 89 -14.48 -0.18 9.14
C SER A 89 -14.39 1.09 9.96
N GLN A 90 -13.19 1.65 10.14
CA GLN A 90 -12.96 2.97 10.70
C GLN A 90 -11.88 3.69 9.87
N ALA A 91 -12.27 4.78 9.20
CA ALA A 91 -11.34 5.61 8.44
C ALA A 91 -10.30 6.27 9.37
N PRO A 92 -9.13 6.68 8.85
CA PRO A 92 -8.12 7.44 9.58
C PRO A 92 -8.73 8.59 10.41
N THR A 93 -8.67 8.43 11.72
CA THR A 93 -9.25 9.37 12.68
C THR A 93 -8.21 9.71 13.73
N GLN A 94 -8.14 11.00 14.10
CA GLN A 94 -7.30 11.44 15.20
C GLN A 94 -8.02 11.22 16.54
N ASN A 95 -7.35 10.51 17.43
CA ASN A 95 -7.81 10.24 18.79
C ASN A 95 -7.60 11.47 19.69
N SER A 96 -8.23 11.48 20.87
CA SER A 96 -8.15 12.59 21.83
C SER A 96 -6.74 12.84 22.37
N ASP A 97 -5.86 11.84 22.32
CA ASP A 97 -4.44 11.93 22.69
C ASP A 97 -3.54 12.44 21.55
N GLY A 98 -4.14 12.78 20.40
CA GLY A 98 -3.43 13.26 19.22
C GLY A 98 -2.88 12.16 18.32
N THR A 99 -2.97 10.88 18.72
CA THR A 99 -2.57 9.73 17.90
C THR A 99 -3.57 9.51 16.77
N TRP A 100 -3.14 8.81 15.72
CA TRP A 100 -4.01 8.46 14.60
C TRP A 100 -4.24 6.96 14.57
N SER A 101 -5.49 6.57 14.36
CA SER A 101 -5.87 5.16 14.22
C SER A 101 -6.81 4.95 13.04
N MET A 102 -6.75 3.75 12.47
CA MET A 102 -7.72 3.24 11.49
C MET A 102 -7.94 1.75 11.72
N ILE A 103 -9.06 1.23 11.23
CA ILE A 103 -9.34 -0.20 11.27
C ILE A 103 -9.48 -0.72 9.84
N VAL A 104 -8.58 -1.63 9.46
CA VAL A 104 -8.52 -2.26 8.13
C VAL A 104 -8.53 -3.77 8.29
N ASP A 105 -9.45 -4.45 7.61
CA ASP A 105 -9.63 -5.91 7.68
C ASP A 105 -9.71 -6.42 9.13
N ASN A 106 -10.47 -5.69 9.97
CA ASN A 106 -10.62 -5.91 11.41
C ASN A 106 -9.32 -5.78 12.24
N LYS A 107 -8.25 -5.24 11.68
CA LYS A 107 -7.01 -4.91 12.40
C LYS A 107 -6.96 -3.43 12.74
N VAL A 108 -6.74 -3.13 14.01
CA VAL A 108 -6.45 -1.76 14.46
C VAL A 108 -5.02 -1.43 14.07
N LEU A 109 -4.84 -0.32 13.36
CA LEU A 109 -3.54 0.18 12.92
C LEU A 109 -3.34 1.61 13.43
N HIS A 110 -2.12 1.89 13.87
CA HIS A 110 -1.69 3.18 14.37
C HIS A 110 -0.69 3.81 13.41
N ARG A 111 -0.85 5.10 13.16
CA ARG A 111 0.10 5.84 12.34
C ARG A 111 1.40 6.06 13.11
N GLN A 112 2.53 5.76 12.48
CA GLN A 112 3.88 5.96 13.02
C GLN A 112 4.39 7.39 12.80
#